data_AF-A0A151BD90-F1
#
_entry.id   AF-A0A151BD90-F1
#
_cell.length_a   1.000
_cell.length_b   1.000
_cell.length_c   1.000
_cell.angle_alpha   90.00
_cell.angle_beta   90.00
_cell.angle_gamma   90.00
#
_symmetry.space_group_name_H-M   'P 1'
#
loop_
_entity.id
_entity.type
_entity.pdbx_description
1 polymer ?
#
loop_
_entity_poly.entity_id
_entity_poly.type
_entity_poly.pdbx_seq_one_letter_code
_entity_poly.pdbx_strand_id
1 'polypeptide(L)'
;MLVVRLNQRIYGPYGLDGLRVLRNMVKNMLNGIEVEVSEVAVGSRGWAEAFLEGADTDVAVRILEECIGVLPRKPDEFSKGALLKGRVLTLKDDGLYVDVGLENLVVKVPAQTLRGQLLDVRSMGLEEARRAYMLYGEFPVELYVERLCRKTVEARLSWRWLRWVEGMAFSGLSQVYITGLTLRRVKRALGKTRYRLAVLEYRALGVLEILMALDPLVDIERFSLWLRKTLNPLGLGFSEPFESSGELAYAVQDEVGLTVSPPFQIR
;
A
#
# COMPACT_ATOMS: atom_id res chain seq x y z
N MET A 1 -21.84 -19.92 9.37
CA MET A 1 -21.21 -18.95 8.45
C MET A 1 -20.44 -17.90 9.23
N LEU A 2 -19.15 -17.75 8.95
CA LEU A 2 -18.27 -16.73 9.51
C LEU A 2 -17.89 -15.74 8.41
N VAL A 3 -18.00 -14.43 8.69
CA VAL A 3 -17.58 -13.39 7.75
C VAL A 3 -16.24 -12.81 8.20
N VAL A 4 -15.27 -12.79 7.29
CA VAL A 4 -13.92 -12.30 7.52
C VAL A 4 -13.64 -11.14 6.58
N ARG A 5 -13.38 -9.95 7.13
CA ARG A 5 -12.98 -8.79 6.34
C ARG A 5 -11.49 -8.87 6.05
N LEU A 6 -11.13 -8.87 4.78
CA LEU A 6 -9.75 -9.02 4.30
C LEU A 6 -9.12 -7.64 4.14
N ASN A 7 -7.80 -7.55 4.35
CA ASN A 7 -7.01 -6.34 4.09
C ASN A 7 -6.75 -6.15 2.58
N GLN A 8 -7.80 -6.27 1.78
CA GLN A 8 -7.79 -6.17 0.31
C GLN A 8 -8.92 -5.25 -0.13
N ARG A 9 -8.59 -4.28 -0.97
CA ARG A 9 -9.52 -3.25 -1.45
C ARG A 9 -9.91 -3.55 -2.91
N ILE A 10 -11.20 -3.55 -3.19
CA ILE A 10 -11.78 -3.75 -4.52
C ILE A 10 -12.50 -2.46 -4.93
N TYR A 11 -11.98 -1.81 -5.96
CA TYR A 11 -12.49 -0.52 -6.42
C TYR A 11 -12.14 -0.28 -7.89
N GLY A 12 -12.72 0.79 -8.43
CA GLY A 12 -12.47 1.21 -9.80
C GLY A 12 -13.08 0.31 -10.87
N PRO A 13 -12.95 0.69 -12.15
CA PRO A 13 -13.52 0.00 -13.31
C PRO A 13 -13.08 -1.46 -13.46
N TYR A 14 -11.93 -1.85 -12.91
CA TYR A 14 -11.43 -3.23 -12.96
C TYR A 14 -11.65 -4.00 -11.65
N GLY A 15 -12.51 -3.49 -10.75
CA GLY A 15 -12.82 -4.13 -9.48
C GLY A 15 -13.34 -5.56 -9.63
N LEU A 16 -14.18 -5.86 -10.63
CA LEU A 16 -14.68 -7.23 -10.87
C LEU A 16 -13.57 -8.22 -11.24
N ASP A 17 -12.57 -7.77 -12.01
CA ASP A 17 -11.39 -8.60 -12.32
C ASP A 17 -10.57 -8.82 -11.05
N GLY A 18 -10.38 -7.79 -10.23
CA GLY A 18 -9.73 -7.88 -8.93
C GLY A 18 -10.44 -8.86 -8.00
N LEU A 19 -11.76 -8.75 -7.86
CA LEU A 19 -12.55 -9.62 -7.00
C LEU A 19 -12.42 -11.10 -7.43
N ARG A 20 -12.39 -11.36 -8.73
CA ARG A 20 -12.18 -12.71 -9.28
C ARG A 20 -10.80 -13.25 -8.93
N VAL A 21 -9.75 -12.43 -9.06
CA VAL A 21 -8.38 -12.80 -8.66
C VAL A 21 -8.31 -13.07 -7.17
N LEU A 22 -8.91 -12.21 -6.34
CA LEU A 22 -8.93 -12.38 -4.89
C LEU A 22 -9.66 -13.67 -4.48
N ARG A 23 -10.83 -13.93 -5.08
CA ARG A 23 -11.60 -15.16 -4.82
C ARG A 23 -10.77 -16.41 -5.07
N ASN A 24 -10.07 -16.48 -6.20
CA ASN A 24 -9.21 -17.60 -6.51
C ASN A 24 -8.02 -17.70 -5.55
N MET A 25 -7.44 -16.57 -5.15
CA MET A 25 -6.35 -16.52 -4.19
C MET A 25 -6.79 -17.09 -2.83
N VAL A 26 -7.93 -16.65 -2.29
CA VAL A 26 -8.49 -17.14 -1.02
C VAL A 26 -8.79 -18.63 -1.09
N LYS A 27 -9.45 -19.10 -2.17
CA LYS A 27 -9.73 -20.54 -2.36
C LYS A 27 -8.45 -21.39 -2.41
N ASN A 28 -7.42 -20.90 -3.07
CA ASN A 28 -6.15 -21.61 -3.16
C ASN A 28 -5.40 -21.65 -1.82
N MET A 29 -5.45 -20.57 -1.03
CA MET A 29 -4.82 -20.51 0.29
C MET A 29 -5.47 -21.46 1.28
N LEU A 30 -6.79 -21.67 1.18
CA LEU A 30 -7.56 -22.54 2.06
C LEU A 30 -7.74 -23.95 1.49
N ASN A 31 -7.04 -24.28 0.41
CA ASN A 31 -7.11 -25.62 -0.18
C ASN A 31 -6.54 -26.66 0.80
N GLY A 32 -7.29 -27.74 1.00
CA GLY A 32 -6.92 -28.81 1.93
C GLY A 32 -7.35 -28.59 3.39
N ILE A 33 -8.14 -27.54 3.65
CA ILE A 33 -8.74 -27.25 4.97
C ILE A 33 -10.23 -27.60 4.92
N GLU A 34 -10.82 -28.06 6.02
CA GLU A 34 -12.25 -28.35 6.11
C GLU A 34 -13.10 -27.06 6.25
N VAL A 35 -12.97 -26.19 5.25
CA VAL A 35 -13.69 -24.92 5.10
C VAL A 35 -14.08 -24.69 3.64
N GLU A 36 -15.36 -24.44 3.41
CA GLU A 36 -15.87 -23.90 2.16
C GLU A 36 -15.82 -22.36 2.16
N VAL A 37 -15.32 -21.81 1.06
CA VAL A 37 -15.41 -20.37 0.76
C VAL A 37 -16.64 -20.16 -0.13
N SER A 38 -17.78 -19.90 0.50
CA SER A 38 -19.07 -19.76 -0.19
C SER A 38 -19.06 -18.53 -1.10
N GLU A 39 -18.53 -17.41 -0.61
CA GLU A 39 -18.41 -16.17 -1.36
C GLU A 39 -17.16 -15.36 -0.98
N VAL A 40 -16.65 -14.61 -1.96
CA VAL A 40 -15.83 -13.42 -1.71
C VAL A 40 -16.53 -12.25 -2.39
N ALA A 41 -16.95 -11.28 -1.58
CA ALA A 41 -17.75 -10.13 -1.96
C ALA A 41 -17.04 -8.81 -1.61
N VAL A 42 -17.63 -7.71 -2.08
CA VAL A 42 -17.18 -6.35 -1.74
C VAL A 42 -18.13 -5.81 -0.67
N GLY A 43 -17.60 -5.63 0.54
CA GLY A 43 -18.27 -4.99 1.65
C GLY A 43 -18.18 -3.47 1.60
N SER A 44 -18.35 -2.83 2.75
CA SER A 44 -18.38 -1.37 2.82
C SER A 44 -17.04 -0.72 2.49
N ARG A 45 -17.11 0.46 1.88
CA ARG A 45 -15.95 1.24 1.40
C ARG A 45 -14.98 0.46 0.50
N GLY A 46 -15.44 -0.60 -0.17
CA GLY A 46 -14.63 -1.38 -1.10
C GLY A 46 -13.78 -2.47 -0.44
N TRP A 47 -13.91 -2.72 0.86
CA TRP A 47 -13.16 -3.80 1.52
C TRP A 47 -13.72 -5.17 1.15
N ALA A 48 -12.85 -6.14 0.86
CA ALA A 48 -13.29 -7.48 0.53
C ALA A 48 -13.70 -8.27 1.78
N GLU A 49 -14.72 -9.10 1.64
CA GLU A 49 -15.23 -9.97 2.69
C GLU A 49 -15.30 -11.41 2.17
N ALA A 50 -14.74 -12.34 2.94
CA ALA A 50 -14.82 -13.77 2.69
C ALA A 50 -15.85 -14.42 3.63
N PHE A 51 -16.73 -15.22 3.04
CA PHE A 51 -17.76 -15.97 3.74
C PHE A 51 -17.29 -17.42 3.86
N LEU A 52 -17.05 -17.85 5.10
CA LEU A 52 -16.43 -19.14 5.42
C LEU A 52 -17.42 -20.03 6.17
N GLU A 53 -17.48 -21.30 5.79
CA GLU A 53 -18.33 -22.32 6.42
C GLU A 53 -17.55 -23.63 6.57
N GLY A 54 -17.62 -24.27 7.73
CA GLY A 54 -16.93 -25.54 7.97
C GLY A 54 -16.39 -25.67 9.40
N ALA A 55 -15.71 -26.78 9.66
CA ALA A 55 -15.16 -27.10 10.98
C ALA A 55 -13.92 -26.25 11.30
N ASP A 56 -13.06 -26.00 10.32
CA ASP A 56 -11.73 -25.41 10.51
C ASP A 56 -11.70 -23.88 10.29
N THR A 57 -12.82 -23.19 10.51
CA THR A 57 -12.91 -21.74 10.22
C THR A 57 -11.90 -20.90 11.00
N ASP A 58 -11.54 -21.27 12.23
CA ASP A 58 -10.53 -20.57 13.02
C ASP A 58 -9.12 -20.71 12.43
N VAL A 59 -8.80 -21.89 11.89
CA VAL A 59 -7.52 -22.15 11.18
C VAL A 59 -7.48 -21.35 9.88
N ALA A 60 -8.59 -21.34 9.13
CA ALA A 60 -8.71 -20.55 7.92
C ALA A 60 -8.51 -19.05 8.18
N VAL A 61 -9.08 -18.51 9.26
CA VAL A 61 -8.87 -17.10 9.64
C VAL A 61 -7.40 -16.80 9.92
N ARG A 62 -6.69 -17.68 10.63
CA ARG A 62 -5.26 -17.50 10.91
C ARG A 62 -4.41 -17.47 9.64
N ILE A 63 -4.68 -18.39 8.71
CA ILE A 63 -3.98 -18.43 7.41
C ILE A 63 -4.25 -17.15 6.62
N LEU A 64 -5.49 -16.66 6.60
CA LEU A 64 -5.82 -15.40 5.93
C LEU A 64 -5.13 -14.21 6.59
N GLU A 65 -5.05 -14.16 7.93
CA GLU A 65 -4.33 -13.10 8.64
C GLU A 65 -2.84 -13.07 8.28
N GLU A 66 -2.19 -14.25 8.21
CA GLU A 66 -0.77 -14.36 7.88
C GLU A 66 -0.48 -14.05 6.41
N CYS A 67 -1.30 -14.56 5.49
CA CYS A 67 -1.03 -14.47 4.06
C CYS A 67 -1.48 -13.14 3.42
N ILE A 68 -2.63 -12.60 3.82
CA ILE A 68 -3.22 -11.40 3.21
C ILE A 68 -3.58 -10.30 4.21
N GLY A 69 -3.64 -10.64 5.50
CA GLY A 69 -4.15 -9.79 6.57
C GLY A 69 -5.68 -9.75 6.61
N VAL A 70 -6.22 -9.72 7.82
CA VAL A 70 -7.62 -9.41 8.10
C VAL A 70 -7.72 -8.05 8.77
N LEU A 71 -8.88 -7.41 8.60
CA LEU A 71 -9.15 -6.12 9.24
C LEU A 71 -9.87 -6.33 10.57
N PRO A 72 -9.71 -5.39 11.51
CA PRO A 72 -10.44 -5.41 12.77
C PRO A 72 -11.94 -5.50 12.56
N ARG A 73 -12.64 -6.24 13.43
CA ARG A 73 -14.09 -6.39 13.39
C ARG A 73 -14.80 -5.48 14.37
N LYS A 74 -14.15 -5.16 15.48
CA LYS A 74 -14.73 -4.39 16.57
C LYS A 74 -13.85 -3.20 16.98
N PRO A 75 -14.43 -2.09 17.46
CA PRO A 75 -13.68 -0.98 18.04
C PRO A 75 -12.79 -1.39 19.22
N ASP A 76 -13.14 -2.45 19.95
CA ASP A 76 -12.36 -2.93 21.11
C ASP A 76 -10.97 -3.47 20.71
N GLU A 77 -10.76 -3.79 19.43
CA GLU A 77 -9.46 -4.19 18.88
C GLU A 77 -8.49 -3.00 18.73
N PHE A 78 -8.94 -1.77 18.99
CA PHE A 78 -8.17 -0.52 18.90
C PHE A 78 -7.59 -0.10 20.25
N SER A 79 -7.22 -1.08 21.08
CA SER A 79 -6.50 -0.81 22.31
C SER A 79 -5.13 -0.17 22.03
N LYS A 80 -4.62 0.62 22.98
CA LYS A 80 -3.29 1.24 22.84
C LYS A 80 -2.23 0.17 22.59
N GLY A 81 -1.42 0.37 21.55
CA GLY A 81 -0.38 -0.57 21.11
C GLY A 81 -0.87 -1.63 20.12
N ALA A 82 -2.17 -1.73 19.84
CA ALA A 82 -2.68 -2.64 18.82
C ALA A 82 -2.12 -2.30 17.43
N LEU A 83 -1.79 -3.35 16.67
CA LEU A 83 -1.33 -3.23 15.29
C LEU A 83 -2.54 -3.18 14.36
N LEU A 84 -2.58 -2.18 13.49
CA LEU A 84 -3.64 -2.02 12.49
C LEU A 84 -3.02 -2.03 11.10
N LYS A 85 -3.72 -2.64 10.14
CA LYS A 85 -3.43 -2.53 8.71
C LYS A 85 -4.53 -1.69 8.06
N GLY A 86 -4.16 -0.92 7.05
CA GLY A 86 -5.11 -0.02 6.39
C GLY A 86 -4.63 0.48 5.04
N ARG A 87 -5.36 1.45 4.52
CA ARG A 87 -5.11 2.12 3.24
C ARG A 87 -5.11 3.61 3.45
N VAL A 88 -4.12 4.31 2.91
CA VAL A 88 -4.09 5.77 2.93
C VAL A 88 -5.34 6.29 2.25
N LEU A 89 -6.05 7.20 2.91
CA LEU A 89 -7.14 7.96 2.30
C LEU A 89 -6.59 9.24 1.68
N THR A 90 -5.88 10.02 2.50
CA THR A 90 -5.34 11.32 2.09
C THR A 90 -4.33 11.82 3.12
N LEU A 91 -3.39 12.65 2.67
CA LEU A 91 -2.51 13.43 3.52
C LEU A 91 -2.97 14.89 3.51
N LYS A 92 -3.15 15.48 4.69
CA LYS A 92 -3.52 16.88 4.89
C LYS A 92 -2.52 17.54 5.82
N ASP A 93 -2.57 18.87 5.92
CA ASP A 93 -1.70 19.67 6.80
C ASP A 93 -1.71 19.21 8.26
N ASP A 94 -2.85 18.69 8.72
CA ASP A 94 -3.04 18.24 10.08
C ASP A 94 -2.71 16.75 10.31
N GLY A 95 -2.44 15.97 9.25
CA GLY A 95 -1.97 14.59 9.35
C GLY A 95 -2.40 13.67 8.20
N LEU A 96 -2.02 12.40 8.33
CA LEU A 96 -2.36 11.32 7.41
C LEU A 96 -3.64 10.62 7.87
N TYR A 97 -4.62 10.52 6.98
CA TYR A 97 -5.87 9.81 7.21
C TYR A 97 -5.81 8.42 6.59
N VAL A 98 -6.27 7.42 7.35
CA VAL A 98 -6.18 6.01 6.96
C VAL A 98 -7.54 5.34 7.14
N ASP A 99 -7.94 4.54 6.15
CA ASP A 99 -9.05 3.62 6.26
C ASP A 99 -8.55 2.27 6.77
N VAL A 100 -9.15 1.79 7.85
CA VAL A 100 -8.84 0.51 8.51
C VAL A 100 -10.02 -0.47 8.45
N GLY A 101 -11.02 -0.21 7.61
CA GLY A 101 -12.17 -1.08 7.43
C GLY A 101 -13.27 -0.97 8.48
N LEU A 102 -13.20 -0.03 9.44
CA LEU A 102 -14.29 0.21 10.39
C LEU A 102 -15.12 1.44 10.04
N GLU A 103 -16.43 1.24 9.92
CA GLU A 103 -17.39 2.31 9.75
C GLU A 103 -17.39 3.24 10.96
N ASN A 104 -17.59 4.54 10.72
CA ASN A 104 -17.69 5.57 11.75
C ASN A 104 -16.44 5.78 12.63
N LEU A 105 -15.29 5.22 12.25
CA LEU A 105 -14.00 5.41 12.92
C LEU A 105 -13.03 6.13 11.98
N VAL A 106 -12.46 7.24 12.45
CA VAL A 106 -11.43 7.98 11.71
C VAL A 106 -10.08 7.62 12.31
N VAL A 107 -9.20 7.01 11.52
CA VAL A 107 -7.82 6.76 11.93
C VAL A 107 -6.92 7.85 11.35
N LYS A 108 -6.15 8.50 12.22
CA LYS A 108 -5.29 9.61 11.86
C LYS A 108 -3.91 9.44 12.48
N VAL A 109 -2.87 9.65 11.67
CA VAL A 109 -1.51 9.89 12.17
C VAL A 109 -1.29 11.41 12.18
N PRO A 110 -1.19 12.04 13.36
CA PRO A 110 -1.03 13.50 13.44
C PRO A 110 0.23 14.00 12.73
N ALA A 111 0.19 15.22 12.17
CA ALA A 111 1.34 15.80 11.47
C ALA A 111 2.62 15.88 12.33
N GLN A 112 2.49 16.17 13.63
CA GLN A 112 3.63 16.15 14.55
C GLN A 112 4.24 14.75 14.69
N THR A 113 3.38 13.72 14.76
CA THR A 113 3.81 12.32 14.80
C THR A 113 4.53 11.95 13.49
N LEU A 114 3.96 12.29 12.32
CA LEU A 114 4.60 12.04 11.02
C LEU A 114 5.99 12.68 10.93
N ARG A 115 6.11 13.97 11.30
CA ARG A 115 7.40 14.69 11.32
C ARG A 115 8.43 14.07 12.26
N GLY A 116 7.97 13.38 13.30
CA GLY A 116 8.84 12.66 14.24
C GLY A 116 9.23 11.27 13.77
N GLN A 117 8.47 10.65 12.86
CA GLN A 117 8.65 9.26 12.44
C GLN A 117 9.33 9.08 11.10
N LEU A 118 9.06 9.99 10.16
CA LEU A 118 9.61 9.93 8.82
C LEU A 118 10.97 10.66 8.82
N LEU A 119 12.01 9.99 8.33
CA LEU A 119 13.34 10.58 8.15
C LEU A 119 13.22 11.89 7.36
N ASP A 120 13.92 12.92 7.83
CA ASP A 120 14.08 14.21 7.15
C ASP A 120 12.80 15.01 6.82
N VAL A 121 11.63 14.62 7.35
CA VAL A 121 10.38 15.39 7.15
C VAL A 121 10.37 16.72 7.91
N ARG A 122 11.34 16.96 8.82
CA ARG A 122 11.52 18.30 9.39
C ARG A 122 12.10 19.30 8.40
N SER A 123 12.86 18.83 7.40
CA SER A 123 13.43 19.64 6.32
C SER A 123 12.62 19.56 5.02
N MET A 124 11.79 18.53 4.85
CA MET A 124 10.94 18.36 3.66
C MET A 124 9.53 18.94 3.85
N GLY A 125 9.00 19.57 2.81
CA GLY A 125 7.60 19.98 2.75
C GLY A 125 6.63 18.78 2.79
N LEU A 126 5.36 19.02 3.12
CA LEU A 126 4.34 17.96 3.19
C LEU A 126 4.20 17.20 1.86
N GLU A 127 4.26 17.92 0.74
CA GLU A 127 4.18 17.34 -0.60
C GLU A 127 5.42 16.50 -0.94
N GLU A 128 6.61 16.91 -0.51
CA GLU A 128 7.83 16.11 -0.67
C GLU A 128 7.74 14.82 0.13
N ALA A 129 7.30 14.90 1.39
CA ALA A 129 7.07 13.73 2.23
C ALA A 129 6.01 12.80 1.63
N ARG A 130 4.93 13.36 1.08
CA ARG A 130 3.88 12.60 0.38
C ARG A 130 4.46 11.77 -0.76
N ARG A 131 5.35 12.36 -1.55
CA ARG A 131 5.99 11.70 -2.69
C ARG A 131 7.01 10.66 -2.24
N ALA A 132 7.96 11.04 -1.39
CA ALA A 132 9.05 10.17 -0.94
C ALA A 132 8.52 8.89 -0.26
N TYR A 133 7.52 9.04 0.60
CA TYR A 133 6.95 7.92 1.38
C TYR A 133 5.70 7.31 0.76
N MET A 134 5.38 7.64 -0.49
CA MET A 134 4.23 7.12 -1.23
C MET A 134 2.90 7.23 -0.47
N LEU A 135 2.67 8.36 0.23
CA LEU A 135 1.45 8.61 1.00
C LEU A 135 0.27 9.01 0.08
N TYR A 136 0.08 8.26 -1.00
CA TYR A 136 -1.01 8.40 -1.96
C TYR A 136 -2.20 7.53 -1.55
N GLY A 137 -3.39 7.90 -2.02
CA GLY A 137 -4.60 7.10 -1.81
C GLY A 137 -4.40 5.63 -2.14
N GLU A 138 -5.00 4.76 -1.33
CA GLU A 138 -4.94 3.30 -1.42
C GLU A 138 -3.55 2.69 -1.16
N PHE A 139 -2.50 3.45 -0.85
CA PHE A 139 -1.22 2.85 -0.45
C PHE A 139 -1.39 2.10 0.88
N PRO A 140 -0.90 0.84 1.01
CA PRO A 140 -1.06 0.09 2.25
C PRO A 140 -0.18 0.66 3.36
N VAL A 141 -0.74 0.74 4.56
CA VAL A 141 -0.03 1.20 5.77
C VAL A 141 -0.26 0.26 6.92
N GLU A 142 0.75 0.16 7.79
CA GLU A 142 0.66 -0.56 9.07
C GLU A 142 0.95 0.43 10.20
N LEU A 143 0.09 0.43 11.21
CA LEU A 143 0.00 1.45 12.25
C LEU A 143 -0.01 0.81 13.65
N TYR A 144 0.47 1.55 14.65
CA TYR A 144 0.18 1.27 16.05
C TYR A 144 -0.81 2.29 16.59
N VAL A 145 -1.80 1.83 17.35
CA VAL A 145 -2.73 2.71 18.05
C VAL A 145 -2.02 3.41 19.21
N GLU A 146 -2.10 4.73 19.26
CA GLU A 146 -1.59 5.53 20.38
C GLU A 146 -2.70 5.91 21.35
N ARG A 147 -3.85 6.34 20.82
CA ARG A 147 -4.98 6.81 21.62
C ARG A 147 -6.30 6.64 20.88
N LEU A 148 -7.34 6.24 21.62
CA LEU A 148 -8.72 6.25 21.15
C LEU A 148 -9.47 7.43 21.79
N CYS A 149 -9.93 8.36 20.96
CA CYS A 149 -10.68 9.56 21.33
C CYS A 149 -12.09 9.51 20.70
N ARG A 150 -13.07 8.93 21.40
CA ARG A 150 -14.45 8.75 20.89
C ARG A 150 -14.48 7.96 19.57
N LYS A 151 -14.59 8.67 18.44
CA LYS A 151 -14.65 8.13 17.07
C LYS A 151 -13.37 8.38 16.26
N THR A 152 -12.33 8.87 16.92
CA THR A 152 -11.03 9.14 16.29
C THR A 152 -9.96 8.31 16.96
N VAL A 153 -9.19 7.58 16.17
CA VAL A 153 -8.00 6.85 16.62
C VAL A 153 -6.80 7.66 16.19
N GLU A 154 -6.06 8.15 17.17
CA GLU A 154 -4.71 8.64 16.92
C GLU A 154 -3.77 7.44 16.88
N ALA A 155 -3.00 7.38 15.81
CA ALA A 155 -2.07 6.29 15.55
C ALA A 155 -0.70 6.85 15.19
N ARG A 156 0.27 5.95 15.14
CA ARG A 156 1.59 6.19 14.57
C ARG A 156 1.91 5.11 13.54
N LEU A 157 2.76 5.41 12.57
CA LEU A 157 3.25 4.41 11.62
C LEU A 157 4.05 3.33 12.37
N SER A 158 3.88 2.08 11.98
CA SER A 158 4.66 0.99 12.54
C SER A 158 6.12 1.08 12.10
N TRP A 159 7.04 0.65 12.96
CA TRP A 159 8.47 0.62 12.62
C TRP A 159 8.75 -0.35 11.45
N ARG A 160 7.96 -1.42 11.33
CA ARG A 160 8.05 -2.40 10.23
C ARG A 160 7.72 -1.74 8.90
N TRP A 161 6.62 -0.99 8.87
CA TRP A 161 6.23 -0.24 7.68
C TRP A 161 7.22 0.87 7.35
N LEU A 162 7.69 1.61 8.35
CA LEU A 162 8.70 2.67 8.15
C LEU A 162 9.96 2.11 7.49
N ARG A 163 10.56 1.04 8.04
CA ARG A 163 11.74 0.42 7.43
C ARG A 163 11.47 -0.11 6.03
N TRP A 164 10.28 -0.67 5.81
CA TRP A 164 9.89 -1.19 4.51
C TRP A 164 9.75 -0.07 3.46
N VAL A 165 9.09 1.03 3.79
CA VAL A 165 8.89 2.15 2.87
C VAL A 165 10.19 2.92 2.64
N GLU A 166 11.02 3.10 3.67
CA GLU A 166 12.33 3.78 3.55
C GLU A 166 13.27 3.00 2.64
N GLY A 167 13.31 1.66 2.79
CA GLY A 167 14.09 0.81 1.89
C GLY A 167 13.65 0.89 0.43
N MET A 168 12.41 1.32 0.16
CA MET A 168 11.94 1.59 -1.21
C MET A 168 12.25 3.03 -1.63
N ALA A 169 11.87 4.01 -0.82
CA ALA A 169 12.04 5.44 -1.07
C ALA A 169 13.50 5.80 -1.37
N PHE A 170 14.44 5.14 -0.68
CA PHE A 170 15.87 5.40 -0.78
C PHE A 170 16.64 4.26 -1.48
N SER A 171 15.96 3.46 -2.29
CA SER A 171 16.58 2.37 -3.06
C SER A 171 17.43 2.83 -4.24
N GLY A 172 17.31 4.10 -4.67
CA GLY A 172 17.90 4.62 -5.89
C GLY A 172 17.19 4.17 -7.18
N LEU A 173 16.12 3.37 -7.07
CA LEU A 173 15.34 2.92 -8.21
C LEU A 173 14.18 3.86 -8.51
N SER A 174 13.88 4.03 -9.79
CA SER A 174 12.67 4.69 -10.27
C SER A 174 11.46 3.82 -9.93
N GLN A 175 10.42 4.39 -9.29
CA GLN A 175 9.28 3.62 -8.79
C GLN A 175 7.95 4.18 -9.27
N VAL A 176 7.05 3.28 -9.67
CA VAL A 176 5.69 3.64 -10.10
C VAL A 176 4.69 2.86 -9.27
N TYR A 177 3.79 3.59 -8.60
CA TYR A 177 2.68 3.02 -7.87
C TYR A 177 1.41 3.01 -8.74
N ILE A 178 0.91 1.81 -9.02
CA ILE A 178 -0.25 1.57 -9.88
C ILE A 178 -1.41 1.09 -9.00
N THR A 179 -2.53 1.79 -9.10
CA THR A 179 -3.78 1.49 -8.39
C THR A 179 -4.90 1.09 -9.33
N GLY A 180 -5.87 0.32 -8.84
CA GLY A 180 -7.06 -0.07 -9.57
C GLY A 180 -6.83 -1.08 -10.71
N LEU A 181 -5.67 -1.74 -10.76
CA LEU A 181 -5.32 -2.69 -11.82
C LEU A 181 -4.72 -3.98 -11.25
N THR A 182 -5.11 -5.12 -11.82
CA THR A 182 -4.49 -6.40 -11.46
C THR A 182 -3.11 -6.55 -12.07
N LEU A 183 -2.22 -7.25 -11.37
CA LEU A 183 -0.85 -7.50 -11.85
C LEU A 183 -0.83 -8.19 -13.21
N ARG A 184 -1.79 -9.10 -13.46
CA ARG A 184 -1.95 -9.78 -14.75
C ARG A 184 -2.20 -8.79 -15.89
N ARG A 185 -3.01 -7.75 -15.67
CA ARG A 185 -3.30 -6.72 -16.69
C ARG A 185 -2.06 -5.89 -16.99
N VAL A 186 -1.36 -5.43 -15.94
CA VAL A 186 -0.13 -4.65 -16.07
C VAL A 186 0.93 -5.45 -16.84
N LYS A 187 1.22 -6.69 -16.43
CA LYS A 187 2.17 -7.57 -17.13
C LYS A 187 1.78 -7.83 -18.58
N ARG A 188 0.48 -8.03 -18.88
CA ARG A 188 0.00 -8.25 -20.25
C ARG A 188 0.21 -7.02 -21.15
N ALA A 189 -0.03 -5.81 -20.62
CA ALA A 189 0.17 -4.59 -21.37
C ALA A 189 1.65 -4.30 -21.63
N LEU A 190 2.50 -4.47 -20.61
CA LEU A 190 3.95 -4.32 -20.73
C LEU A 190 4.60 -5.38 -21.61
N GLY A 191 4.07 -6.61 -21.60
CA GLY A 191 4.59 -7.72 -22.40
C GLY A 191 4.63 -7.44 -23.91
N LYS A 192 3.88 -6.45 -24.38
CA LYS A 192 3.81 -6.03 -25.79
C LYS A 192 4.71 -4.84 -26.12
N THR A 193 5.53 -4.36 -25.18
CA THR A 193 6.34 -3.15 -25.37
C THR A 193 7.79 -3.32 -24.97
N ARG A 194 8.63 -2.39 -25.43
CA ARG A 194 10.05 -2.31 -25.04
C ARG A 194 10.25 -2.08 -23.55
N TYR A 195 9.27 -1.49 -22.86
CA TYR A 195 9.35 -1.22 -21.43
C TYR A 195 9.33 -2.48 -20.56
N ARG A 196 9.02 -3.66 -21.12
CA ARG A 196 9.13 -4.93 -20.38
C ARG A 196 10.52 -5.14 -19.77
N LEU A 197 11.57 -4.77 -20.49
CA LEU A 197 12.96 -4.94 -20.07
C LEU A 197 13.39 -3.92 -19.01
N ALA A 198 12.69 -2.79 -18.95
CA ALA A 198 12.93 -1.71 -17.99
C ALA A 198 12.35 -2.02 -16.60
N VAL A 199 11.46 -3.02 -16.47
CA VAL A 199 10.90 -3.38 -15.17
C VAL A 199 11.80 -4.36 -14.46
N LEU A 200 12.40 -3.92 -13.36
CA LEU A 200 13.26 -4.73 -12.51
C LEU A 200 12.43 -5.60 -11.56
N GLU A 201 11.35 -5.03 -11.00
CA GLU A 201 10.55 -5.74 -10.00
C GLU A 201 9.07 -5.35 -10.07
N TYR A 202 8.19 -6.32 -9.78
CA TYR A 202 6.78 -6.09 -9.48
C TYR A 202 6.50 -6.54 -8.05
N ARG A 203 5.96 -5.65 -7.22
CA ARG A 203 5.47 -5.96 -5.88
C ARG A 203 3.96 -5.79 -5.86
N ALA A 204 3.24 -6.88 -5.61
CA ALA A 204 1.81 -6.83 -5.34
C ALA A 204 1.59 -6.39 -3.90
N LEU A 205 1.11 -5.17 -3.72
CA LEU A 205 0.79 -4.57 -2.42
C LEU A 205 -0.66 -4.89 -2.00
N GLY A 206 -1.48 -5.24 -2.98
CA GLY A 206 -2.81 -5.81 -2.87
C GLY A 206 -3.22 -6.36 -4.22
N VAL A 207 -4.47 -6.78 -4.36
CA VAL A 207 -4.95 -7.32 -5.65
C VAL A 207 -5.02 -6.26 -6.75
N LEU A 208 -5.21 -4.99 -6.37
CA LEU A 208 -5.31 -3.85 -7.28
C LEU A 208 -4.20 -2.80 -7.07
N GLU A 209 -3.30 -3.04 -6.13
CA GLU A 209 -2.18 -2.15 -5.78
C GLU A 209 -0.86 -2.82 -6.16
N ILE A 210 -0.10 -2.19 -7.05
CA ILE A 210 1.17 -2.71 -7.55
C ILE A 210 2.20 -1.62 -7.43
N LEU A 211 3.32 -1.92 -6.79
CA LEU A 211 4.52 -1.11 -6.87
C LEU A 211 5.47 -1.74 -7.88
N MET A 212 5.97 -0.93 -8.80
CA MET A 212 6.88 -1.35 -9.84
C MET A 212 8.21 -0.62 -9.66
N ALA A 213 9.30 -1.37 -9.59
CA ALA A 213 10.64 -0.82 -9.63
C ALA A 213 11.18 -0.91 -11.06
N LEU A 214 11.73 0.20 -11.54
CA LEU A 214 12.22 0.38 -12.89
C LEU A 214 13.74 0.60 -12.86
N ASP A 215 14.37 0.31 -13.99
CA ASP A 215 15.74 0.71 -14.26
C ASP A 215 15.88 2.24 -14.10
N PRO A 216 16.89 2.75 -13.36
CA PRO A 216 17.08 4.18 -13.16
C PRO A 216 17.22 5.00 -14.44
N LEU A 217 17.64 4.38 -15.56
CA LEU A 217 17.78 5.03 -16.87
C LEU A 217 16.45 5.26 -17.58
N VAL A 218 15.34 4.75 -17.03
CA VAL A 218 14.01 4.94 -17.59
C VAL A 218 13.53 6.35 -17.29
N ASP A 219 13.23 7.09 -18.36
CA ASP A 219 12.45 8.32 -18.30
C ASP A 219 11.05 7.99 -17.73
N ILE A 220 10.90 8.26 -16.44
CA ILE A 220 9.72 7.89 -15.66
C ILE A 220 8.48 8.68 -16.08
N GLU A 221 8.66 9.92 -16.56
CA GLU A 221 7.57 10.73 -17.10
C GLU A 221 7.00 10.13 -18.37
N ARG A 222 7.86 9.85 -19.35
CA ARG A 222 7.42 9.21 -20.60
C ARG A 222 6.82 7.84 -20.34
N PHE A 223 7.41 7.07 -19.42
CA PHE A 223 6.89 5.78 -19.03
C PHE A 223 5.50 5.90 -18.38
N SER A 224 5.32 6.84 -17.45
CA SER A 224 4.04 7.05 -16.75
C SER A 224 2.97 7.60 -17.69
N LEU A 225 3.33 8.51 -18.60
CA LEU A 225 2.43 9.00 -19.64
C LEU A 225 2.01 7.86 -20.58
N TRP A 226 2.95 6.99 -20.96
CA TRP A 226 2.66 5.81 -21.76
C TRP A 226 1.75 4.82 -20.99
N LEU A 227 2.03 4.55 -19.71
CA LEU A 227 1.20 3.70 -18.86
C LEU A 227 -0.22 4.24 -18.79
N ARG A 228 -0.38 5.54 -18.53
CA ARG A 228 -1.69 6.21 -18.54
C ARG A 228 -2.37 5.98 -19.89
N LYS A 229 -1.76 6.32 -21.02
CA LYS A 229 -2.41 6.14 -22.34
C LYS A 229 -2.78 4.68 -22.65
N THR A 230 -1.96 3.72 -22.22
CA THR A 230 -2.09 2.31 -22.61
C THR A 230 -3.02 1.52 -21.68
N LEU A 231 -2.93 1.77 -20.38
CA LEU A 231 -3.69 1.07 -19.35
C LEU A 231 -4.95 1.82 -18.95
N ASN A 232 -5.09 3.08 -19.36
CA ASN A 232 -6.15 3.98 -18.90
C ASN A 232 -7.01 4.61 -20.01
N PRO A 233 -7.77 3.82 -20.78
CA PRO A 233 -8.79 4.40 -21.64
C PRO A 233 -9.95 5.06 -20.85
N LEU A 234 -9.98 4.98 -19.51
CA LEU A 234 -11.13 5.35 -18.64
C LEU A 234 -10.82 6.36 -17.51
N GLY A 235 -9.62 6.96 -17.43
CA GLY A 235 -9.31 7.99 -16.44
C GLY A 235 -8.98 7.56 -15.00
N LEU A 236 -8.60 6.30 -14.75
CA LEU A 236 -7.98 5.82 -13.49
C LEU A 236 -6.85 6.72 -12.99
N GLY A 237 -6.81 6.98 -11.68
CA GLY A 237 -5.70 7.65 -11.03
C GLY A 237 -4.44 6.78 -11.10
N PHE A 238 -3.42 7.27 -11.80
CA PHE A 238 -2.03 6.83 -11.61
C PHE A 238 -1.40 7.86 -10.68
N SER A 239 -0.63 7.43 -9.68
CA SER A 239 0.28 8.38 -9.02
C SER A 239 1.09 9.09 -10.11
N GLU A 240 1.27 10.39 -10.00
CA GLU A 240 2.06 11.14 -10.97
C GLU A 240 3.45 10.52 -11.12
N PRO A 241 4.03 10.52 -12.35
CA PRO A 241 5.45 10.27 -12.50
C PRO A 241 6.21 11.13 -11.51
N PHE A 242 7.11 10.51 -10.76
CA PHE A 242 7.97 11.22 -9.83
C PHE A 242 9.08 11.91 -10.64
N GLU A 243 8.88 13.19 -10.96
CA GLU A 243 9.95 14.12 -11.31
C GLU A 243 10.15 15.13 -10.18
N SER A 244 11.39 15.24 -9.73
CA SER A 244 11.87 16.36 -8.92
C SER A 244 11.58 17.66 -9.69
N SER A 245 10.61 18.43 -9.22
CA SER A 245 10.16 19.60 -9.95
C SER A 245 11.11 20.78 -9.73
N GLY A 246 11.88 21.13 -10.76
CA GLY A 246 12.53 22.43 -10.88
C GLY A 246 13.91 22.36 -11.54
N GLU A 247 13.93 22.47 -12.87
CA GLU A 247 15.11 22.47 -13.75
C GLU A 247 15.78 21.11 -13.99
N LEU A 248 16.23 20.90 -15.24
CA LEU A 248 17.06 19.76 -15.64
C LEU A 248 18.22 19.60 -14.64
N ALA A 249 18.18 18.54 -13.82
CA ALA A 249 19.32 18.13 -13.03
C ALA A 249 19.40 16.61 -12.97
N TYR A 250 20.45 16.09 -13.61
CA TYR A 250 21.01 14.77 -13.38
C TYR A 250 21.35 14.60 -11.90
N ALA A 251 21.11 13.42 -11.34
CA ALA A 251 21.92 12.94 -10.22
C ALA A 251 22.88 11.88 -10.77
N VAL A 252 24.05 12.35 -11.17
CA VAL A 252 25.28 11.57 -11.13
C VAL A 252 25.56 11.30 -9.66
N GLN A 253 25.77 10.03 -9.30
CA GLN A 253 26.39 9.69 -8.03
C GLN A 253 27.81 9.18 -8.33
N ASP A 254 28.71 10.12 -8.65
CA ASP A 254 30.15 9.92 -8.61
C ASP A 254 30.72 10.79 -7.48
N GLU A 255 31.26 10.09 -6.49
CA GLU A 255 32.31 10.46 -5.52
C GLU A 255 32.25 11.76 -4.67
N VAL A 256 32.32 11.51 -3.36
CA VAL A 256 32.81 12.33 -2.23
C VAL A 256 31.97 13.53 -1.78
N GLY A 257 31.40 13.42 -0.57
CA GLY A 257 30.97 14.62 0.16
C GLY A 257 29.99 14.47 1.31
N LEU A 258 29.63 13.26 1.76
CA LEU A 258 28.91 13.10 3.02
C LEU A 258 29.80 12.36 4.01
N THR A 259 30.28 13.11 5.00
CA THR A 259 30.77 12.57 6.26
C THR A 259 29.77 11.56 6.77
N VAL A 260 30.12 10.29 6.61
CA VAL A 260 29.47 9.16 7.24
C VAL A 260 29.60 9.38 8.74
N SER A 261 28.53 9.81 9.41
CA SER A 261 28.39 9.47 10.82
C SER A 261 28.22 7.95 10.86
N PRO A 262 29.12 7.19 11.52
CA PRO A 262 29.05 5.74 11.48
C PRO A 262 27.72 5.27 12.10
N PRO A 263 27.13 4.19 11.56
CA PRO A 263 25.94 3.61 12.16
C PRO A 263 26.30 3.14 13.56
N PHE A 264 25.56 3.64 14.55
CA PHE A 264 25.38 3.08 15.88
C PHE A 264 26.49 2.12 16.35
N GLN A 265 27.49 2.64 17.07
CA GLN A 265 28.25 1.79 17.98
C GLN A 265 27.31 1.35 19.10
N ILE A 266 27.02 0.06 19.12
CA ILE A 266 26.45 -0.63 20.28
C ILE A 266 27.44 -0.46 21.44
N ARG A 267 26.96 0.12 22.53
CA ARG A 267 27.47 -0.13 23.88
C ARG A 267 26.34 -0.70 24.71
#